data_AF-A0A7C5GDT7-F1
#
_entry.id   AF-A0A7C5GDT7-F1
#
_cell.length_a   1.000
_cell.length_b   1.000
_cell.length_c   1.000
_cell.angle_alpha   90.00
_cell.angle_beta   90.00
_cell.angle_gamma   90.00
#
_symmetry.space_group_name_H-M   'P 1'
#
loop_
_entity.id
_entity.type
_entity.pdbx_description
1 polymer ?
#
loop_
_entity_poly.entity_id
_entity_poly.type
_entity_poly.pdbx_seq_one_letter_code
_entity_poly.pdbx_strand_id
1 'polypeptide(L)' 'LRLDSADGKFRLFLDRAQGVPMQKLLKGTYLKAVFDRPVGEVLDTVVRNGIAHHASMVYGDFIKPFEILAQIEGWDVVK' A
#
# COMPACT_ATOMS: atom_id res chain seq x y z
N LEU A 1 2.15 -0.85 -1.84
CA LEU A 1 1.34 -1.31 -2.98
C LEU A 1 0.78 -2.70 -2.68
N ARG A 2 -0.49 -2.93 -2.98
CA ARG A 2 -1.07 -4.28 -3.08
C ARG A 2 -2.03 -4.34 -4.27
N LEU A 3 -1.78 -5.25 -5.20
CA LEU A 3 -2.73 -5.65 -6.23
C LEU A 3 -3.52 -6.85 -5.71
N ASP A 4 -4.85 -6.75 -5.72
CA ASP A 4 -5.77 -7.82 -5.39
C ASP A 4 -6.75 -8.06 -6.53
N SER A 5 -7.34 -9.25 -6.56
CA SER A 5 -8.46 -9.57 -7.43
C SER A 5 -9.58 -10.25 -6.66
N ALA A 6 -10.83 -9.91 -7.02
CA ALA A 6 -12.04 -10.54 -6.52
C ALA A 6 -13.10 -10.52 -7.62
N ASP A 7 -13.77 -11.65 -7.86
CA ASP A 7 -14.84 -11.77 -8.86
C ASP A 7 -14.49 -11.21 -10.26
N GLY A 8 -13.25 -11.44 -10.70
CA GLY A 8 -12.75 -10.97 -12.00
C GLY A 8 -12.42 -9.47 -12.06
N LYS A 9 -12.62 -8.72 -10.98
CA LYS A 9 -12.20 -7.32 -10.85
C LYS A 9 -10.87 -7.22 -10.15
N PHE A 10 -10.03 -6.30 -10.61
CA PHE A 10 -8.74 -6.00 -10.01
C PHE A 10 -8.78 -4.67 -9.29
N ARG A 11 -8.09 -4.59 -8.16
CA ARG A 11 -7.99 -3.40 -7.33
C ARG A 11 -6.57 -3.19 -6.83
N LEU A 12 -6.17 -1.94 -6.79
CA LEU A 12 -4.82 -1.50 -6.50
C LEU A 12 -4.83 -0.61 -5.27
N PHE A 13 -4.37 -1.13 -4.14
CA PHE A 13 -4.11 -0.33 -2.96
C PHE A 13 -2.76 0.38 -3.10
N LEU A 14 -2.78 1.70 -3.06
CA LEU A 14 -1.62 2.58 -3.16
C LEU A 14 -1.58 3.51 -1.97
N ASP A 15 -0.43 3.55 -1.30
CA ASP A 15 -0.18 4.52 -0.24
C ASP A 15 1.32 4.85 -0.22
N ARG A 16 1.64 6.03 0.29
CA ARG A 16 2.99 6.56 0.39
C ARG A 16 3.38 6.67 1.85
N ALA A 17 4.59 6.21 2.15
CA ALA A 17 5.14 6.31 3.49
C ALA A 17 6.65 6.52 3.43
N GLN A 18 7.15 7.27 4.40
CA GLN A 18 8.57 7.48 4.60
C GLN A 18 9.11 6.44 5.59
N GLY A 19 10.09 5.65 5.14
CA GLY A 19 10.87 4.80 6.04
C GLY A 19 11.71 5.66 7.00
N VAL A 20 11.65 5.36 8.29
CA VAL A 20 12.40 6.09 9.33
C VAL A 20 13.32 5.15 10.11
N PRO A 21 14.47 5.66 10.63
CA PRO A 21 15.35 4.86 11.47
C PRO A 21 14.63 4.30 12.69
N MET A 22 14.99 3.08 13.07
CA MET A 22 14.53 2.46 14.31
C MET A 22 15.58 1.52 14.87
N GLN A 23 15.53 1.28 16.18
CA GLN A 23 16.31 0.21 16.78
C GLN A 23 15.75 -1.14 16.33
N LYS A 24 16.65 -2.06 15.95
CA LYS A 24 16.26 -3.41 15.59
C LYS A 24 16.04 -4.28 16.85
N LEU A 25 14.80 -4.33 17.33
CA LEU A 25 14.37 -5.13 18.48
C LEU A 25 14.04 -6.60 18.14
N LEU A 26 13.52 -6.86 16.93
CA LEU A 26 13.09 -8.19 16.46
C LEU A 26 14.03 -8.79 15.39
N LYS A 27 13.93 -10.10 15.18
CA LYS A 27 14.58 -10.81 14.05
C LYS A 27 13.85 -10.50 12.73
N GLY A 28 14.54 -10.71 11.61
CA GLY A 28 14.01 -10.41 10.27
C GLY A 28 14.33 -8.99 9.80
N THR A 29 13.72 -8.61 8.68
CA THR A 29 13.83 -7.27 8.09
C THR A 29 12.46 -6.62 8.15
N TYR A 30 12.34 -5.56 8.93
CA TYR A 30 11.12 -4.78 9.06
C TYR A 30 11.46 -3.29 9.03
N LEU A 31 10.46 -2.51 8.68
CA LEU A 31 10.55 -1.09 8.50
C LEU A 31 9.57 -0.40 9.44
N LYS A 32 10.04 0.64 10.13
CA LYS A 32 9.14 1.65 10.69
C LYS A 32 8.89 2.68 9.61
N ALA A 33 7.63 2.91 9.28
CA ALA A 33 7.23 3.85 8.25
C ALA A 33 6.24 4.88 8.82
N VAL A 34 6.31 6.11 8.32
CA VAL A 34 5.38 7.19 8.62
C VAL A 34 4.61 7.51 7.35
N PHE A 35 3.29 7.34 7.39
CA PHE A 35 2.40 7.68 6.29
C PHE A 35 2.12 9.19 6.28
N ASP A 36 1.71 9.72 5.12
CA ASP A 36 1.31 11.12 4.99
C ASP A 36 -0.02 11.46 5.68
N ARG A 37 -0.75 10.42 6.09
CA ARG A 37 -2.04 10.49 6.79
C ARG A 37 -2.00 9.70 8.10
N PRO A 38 -2.93 9.95 9.04
CA PRO A 38 -2.98 9.23 10.30
C PRO A 38 -3.03 7.71 10.09
N VAL A 39 -2.23 6.96 10.86
CA VAL A 39 -2.15 5.49 10.73
C VAL A 39 -3.50 4.81 10.96
N GLY A 40 -4.38 5.43 11.75
CA GLY A 40 -5.75 4.95 11.95
C GLY A 40 -6.58 4.95 10.67
N GLU A 41 -6.40 5.95 9.80
CA GLU A 41 -7.07 6.01 8.49
C GLU A 41 -6.51 4.97 7.52
N VAL A 42 -5.19 4.75 7.54
CA VAL A 42 -4.55 3.68 6.76
C VAL A 42 -5.11 2.32 7.16
N LEU A 43 -5.18 2.06 8.46
CA LEU A 43 -5.71 0.81 9.00
C LEU A 43 -7.19 0.64 8.64
N ASP A 44 -8.00 1.70 8.77
CA ASP A 44 -9.42 1.66 8.40
C ASP A 44 -9.60 1.37 6.90
N THR A 45 -8.84 2.03 6.02
CA THR A 45 -8.83 1.72 4.58
C THR A 45 -8.50 0.25 4.34
N VAL A 46 -7.43 -0.28 4.94
CA VAL A 46 -7.00 -1.68 4.73
C VAL A 46 -8.06 -2.67 5.18
N VAL A 47 -8.60 -2.48 6.40
CA VAL A 47 -9.56 -3.42 7.01
C VAL A 47 -10.91 -3.36 6.31
N ARG A 48 -11.47 -2.16 6.11
CA ARG A 48 -12.82 -2.02 5.51
C ARG A 48 -12.87 -2.40 4.04
N ASN A 49 -11.78 -2.23 3.31
CA ASN A 49 -11.68 -2.69 1.93
C ASN A 49 -11.19 -4.14 1.83
N GLY A 50 -10.83 -4.80 2.93
CA GLY A 50 -10.39 -6.21 2.93
C GLY A 50 -9.12 -6.44 2.11
N ILE A 51 -8.14 -5.54 2.22
CA ILE A 51 -6.85 -5.65 1.52
C ILE A 51 -6.02 -6.77 2.17
N ALA A 52 -5.43 -7.64 1.35
CA ALA A 52 -4.64 -8.76 1.87
C ALA A 52 -3.35 -8.29 2.58
N HIS A 53 -2.89 -9.07 3.57
CA HIS A 53 -1.80 -8.69 4.48
C HIS A 53 -0.41 -8.59 3.83
N HIS A 54 -0.19 -9.20 2.67
CA HIS A 54 1.07 -9.07 1.94
C HIS A 54 1.03 -7.83 1.05
N ALA A 55 2.03 -6.96 1.19
CA ALA A 55 2.21 -5.79 0.34
C ALA A 55 3.62 -5.72 -0.25
N SER A 56 3.73 -5.13 -1.43
CA SER A 56 5.00 -4.77 -2.06
C SER A 56 5.39 -3.35 -1.69
N MET A 57 6.65 -3.16 -1.36
CA MET A 57 7.25 -1.85 -1.04
C MET A 57 8.35 -1.55 -2.05
N VAL A 58 8.44 -0.31 -2.50
CA VAL A 58 9.45 0.17 -3.45
C VAL A 58 10.02 1.49 -2.94
N TYR A 59 11.32 1.70 -3.13
CA TYR A 59 11.97 2.97 -2.80
C TYR A 59 11.68 4.01 -3.88
N GLY A 60 11.14 5.16 -3.49
CA GLY A 60 10.78 6.26 -4.39
C GLY A 60 9.27 6.56 -4.38
N ASP A 61 8.85 7.52 -5.19
CA ASP A 61 7.44 7.87 -5.37
C ASP A 61 6.94 7.34 -6.72
N PHE A 62 6.09 6.32 -6.66
CA PHE A 62 5.51 5.67 -7.83
C PHE A 62 3.97 5.70 -7.81
N ILE A 63 3.35 6.54 -6.98
CA ILE A 63 1.89 6.63 -6.90
C ILE A 63 1.31 6.93 -8.28
N LYS A 64 1.82 7.98 -8.94
CA LYS A 64 1.31 8.41 -10.25
C LYS A 64 1.50 7.36 -11.37
N PRO A 65 2.68 6.74 -11.54
CA PRO A 65 2.85 5.62 -12.46
C PRO A 65 1.84 4.48 -12.26
N PHE A 66 1.58 4.09 -11.01
CA PHE A 66 0.64 3.02 -10.71
C PHE A 66 -0.83 3.40 -10.93
N GLU A 67 -1.20 4.67 -10.70
CA GLU A 67 -2.52 5.19 -11.09
C GLU A 67 -2.72 5.14 -12.61
N ILE A 68 -1.70 5.50 -13.40
CA ILE A 68 -1.75 5.42 -14.86
C ILE A 68 -1.93 3.97 -15.31
N LEU A 69 -1.19 3.03 -14.71
CA LEU A 69 -1.35 1.60 -14.97
C LEU A 69 -2.78 1.13 -14.66
N ALA A 70 -3.31 1.47 -13.48
CA ALA A 70 -4.66 1.11 -13.10
C ALA A 70 -5.70 1.66 -14.10
N GLN A 71 -5.50 2.88 -14.60
CA GLN A 71 -6.37 3.47 -15.63
C GLN A 71 -6.29 2.72 -16.97
N ILE A 72 -5.10 2.33 -17.41
CA ILE A 72 -4.90 1.58 -18.66
C ILE A 72 -5.59 0.22 -18.59
N GLU A 73 -5.50 -0.44 -17.44
CA GLU A 73 -6.01 -1.80 -17.23
C GLU A 73 -7.48 -1.84 -16.74
N GLY A 74 -8.08 -0.68 -16.43
CA GLY A 74 -9.43 -0.59 -15.87
C GLY A 74 -9.53 -1.13 -14.43
N TRP A 75 -8.47 -1.02 -13.64
CA TRP A 75 -8.43 -1.46 -12.25
C TRP A 75 -8.90 -0.35 -11.30
N ASP A 76 -9.57 -0.74 -10.22
CA ASP A 76 -9.98 0.20 -9.18
C ASP A 76 -8.79 0.61 -8.32
N VAL A 77 -8.68 1.90 -7.96
CA VAL A 77 -7.64 2.37 -7.03
C VAL A 77 -8.26 2.57 -5.65
N VAL A 78 -7.65 1.94 -4.64
CA VAL A 78 -8.02 2.10 -3.23
C VAL A 78 -6.95 2.96 -2.56
N LYS A 79 -7.37 4.04 -1.88
CA LYS A 79 -6.50 4.94 -1.11
C LYS A 79 -6.97 5.03 0.32
#